data_AF-A0A847M3Q4-F1
#
_entry.id   AF-A0A847M3Q4-F1
#
_cell.length_a   1.000
_cell.length_b   1.000
_cell.length_c   1.000
_cell.angle_alpha   90.00
_cell.angle_beta   90.00
_cell.angle_gamma   90.00
#
_symmetry.space_group_name_H-M   'P 1'
#
loop_
_entity.id
_entity.type
_entity.pdbx_description
1 polymer ?
#
loop_
_entity_poly.entity_id
_entity_poly.type
_entity_poly.pdbx_seq_one_letter_code
_entity_poly.pdbx_strand_id
1 'polypeptide(L)' 'MVRLEQRTLTELVQKSAEKFGKRTAFSLFSEGTLTNITSYEEFGKRSLGIASILEQLGLQKGDRVMLLAENR' A
#
# COMPACT_ATOMS: atom_id res chain seq x y z
N MET A 1 -23.80 -22.28 9.39
CA MET A 1 -23.42 -20.85 9.50
C MET A 1 -21.96 -20.74 9.08
N VAL A 2 -21.69 -20.21 7.88
CA VAL A 2 -20.31 -20.10 7.36
C VAL A 2 -19.66 -18.86 7.96
N ARG A 3 -18.56 -19.04 8.69
CA ARG A 3 -17.78 -17.94 9.26
C ARG A 3 -16.79 -17.49 8.19
N LEU A 4 -17.16 -16.48 7.41
CA LEU A 4 -16.23 -15.86 6.47
C LEU A 4 -15.21 -15.05 7.29
N GLU A 5 -13.94 -15.44 7.23
CA GLU A 5 -12.87 -14.61 7.78
C GLU A 5 -12.83 -13.29 7.01
N GLN A 6 -12.99 -12.16 7.73
CA GLN A 6 -12.72 -10.86 7.13
C GLN A 6 -11.22 -10.74 6.93
N ARG A 7 -10.80 -10.78 5.66
CA ARG A 7 -9.43 -10.50 5.24
C ARG A 7 -9.48 -9.35 4.27
N THR A 8 -8.70 -8.31 4.54
CA THR A 8 -8.62 -7.12 3.69
C THR A 8 -7.29 -7.05 2.96
N LEU A 9 -7.25 -6.36 1.81
CA LEU A 9 -5.98 -6.07 1.14
C LEU A 9 -5.06 -5.21 2.03
N THR A 10 -5.64 -4.33 2.85
CA THR A 10 -4.90 -3.50 3.81
C THR A 10 -4.17 -4.36 4.85
N GLU A 11 -4.82 -5.39 5.40
CA GLU A 11 -4.18 -6.33 6.31
C GLU A 11 -3.02 -7.08 5.66
N LEU A 12 -3.15 -7.42 4.38
CA LEU A 12 -2.07 -8.09 3.64
C LEU A 12 -0.84 -7.16 3.54
N VAL A 13 -1.04 -5.87 3.25
CA VAL A 13 0.05 -4.88 3.19
C VAL A 13 0.74 -4.74 4.55
N GLN A 14 -0.03 -4.58 5.63
CA GLN A 14 0.51 -4.44 6.99
C GLN A 14 1.29 -5.69 7.43
N LYS A 15 0.71 -6.88 7.28
CA LYS A 15 1.38 -8.15 7.63
C LYS A 15 2.62 -8.40 6.77
N SER A 16 2.61 -7.97 5.51
CA SER A 16 3.79 -8.06 4.64
C SER A 16 4.92 -7.14 5.10
N ALA A 17 4.59 -5.92 5.53
CA ALA A 17 5.56 -4.98 6.10
C ALA A 17 6.21 -5.54 7.38
N GLU A 18 5.42 -6.13 8.27
CA GLU A 18 5.92 -6.74 9.51
C GLU A 18 6.80 -7.98 9.24
N LYS A 19 6.34 -8.86 8.35
CA LYS A 19 7.00 -10.16 8.13
C LYS A 19 8.19 -10.08 7.17
N PHE A 20 8.14 -9.19 6.19
CA PHE A 20 9.09 -9.12 5.09
C PHE A 20 9.76 -7.74 4.96
N GLY A 21 9.73 -6.91 6.00
CA GLY A 21 10.05 -5.48 5.94
C GLY A 21 11.31 -5.10 5.16
N LYS A 22 12.42 -5.84 5.33
CA LYS A 22 13.70 -5.59 4.64
C LYS A 22 13.75 -6.09 3.19
N ARG A 23 12.78 -6.88 2.73
CA ARG A 23 12.73 -7.39 1.36
C ARG A 23 12.18 -6.32 0.43
N THR A 24 12.66 -6.31 -0.81
CA THR A 24 12.08 -5.48 -1.88
C THR A 24 10.63 -5.88 -2.11
N ALA A 25 9.73 -4.89 -2.09
CA ALA A 25 8.33 -5.04 -2.44
C ALA A 25 8.14 -4.79 -3.94
N PHE A 26 8.63 -3.65 -4.43
CA PHE A 26 8.62 -3.32 -5.85
C PHE A 26 9.80 -2.42 -6.21
N SER A 27 10.08 -2.38 -7.50
CA SER A 27 11.10 -1.55 -8.14
C SER A 27 10.56 -1.13 -9.50
N LEU A 28 10.95 0.05 -9.94
CA LEU A 28 10.58 0.55 -11.26
C LEU A 28 11.71 0.31 -12.22
N PHE A 29 11.38 -0.14 -13.42
CA PHE A 29 12.34 -0.20 -14.50
C PHE A 29 12.14 1.02 -15.39
N SER A 30 13.14 1.91 -15.41
CA SER A 30 13.12 3.14 -16.22
C SER A 30 14.51 3.42 -16.77
N GLU A 31 14.59 3.90 -18.02
CA GLU A 31 15.84 4.29 -18.67
C GLU A 31 16.96 3.22 -18.60
N GLY A 32 16.58 1.94 -18.67
CA GLY A 32 17.52 0.81 -18.64
C GLY A 32 18.05 0.45 -17.25
N THR A 33 17.54 1.06 -16.17
CA THR A 33 17.98 0.77 -14.80
C THR A 33 16.79 0.52 -13.85
N LEU A 34 17.03 -0.27 -12.79
CA LEU A 34 16.08 -0.37 -11.69
C LEU A 34 16.20 0.86 -10.79
N THR A 35 15.11 1.60 -10.68
CA THR A 35 14.96 2.80 -9.85
C THR A 35 13.86 2.58 -8.81
N ASN A 36 13.78 3.45 -7.81
CA ASN A 36 12.72 3.46 -6.79
C ASN A 36 12.49 2.09 -6.10
N ILE A 37 13.59 1.42 -5.74
CA ILE A 37 13.54 0.17 -4.97
C ILE A 37 12.89 0.45 -3.62
N THR A 38 11.68 -0.06 -3.44
CA THR A 38 10.87 0.16 -2.24
C THR A 38 10.76 -1.15 -1.47
N SER A 39 11.09 -1.13 -0.18
CA SER A 39 10.94 -2.29 0.69
C SER A 39 9.50 -2.45 1.19
N TYR A 40 9.13 -3.63 1.68
CA TYR A 40 7.80 -3.83 2.28
C TYR A 40 7.56 -2.92 3.49
N GLU A 41 8.59 -2.63 4.28
CA GLU A 41 8.50 -1.70 5.41
C GLU A 41 8.17 -0.27 4.92
N GLU A 42 8.89 0.20 3.91
CA GLU A 42 8.69 1.54 3.35
C GLU A 42 7.31 1.66 2.69
N PHE A 43 6.89 0.63 1.96
CA PHE A 43 5.56 0.59 1.36
C PHE A 43 4.44 0.64 2.41
N GLY A 44 4.59 -0.11 3.50
CA GLY A 44 3.65 -0.08 4.63
C GLY A 44 3.55 1.31 5.26
N LYS A 45 4.70 1.95 5.53
CA LYS A 45 4.76 3.32 6.08
C LYS A 45 4.07 4.34 5.18
N ARG A 46 4.37 4.31 3.88
CA ARG A 46 3.74 5.23 2.89
C ARG A 46 2.24 5.01 2.79
N SER A 47 1.79 3.76 2.78
CA SER A 47 0.36 3.43 2.72
C SER A 47 -0.40 3.97 3.93
N LEU A 48 0.16 3.83 5.13
CA LEU A 48 -0.41 4.42 6.35
C LEU A 48 -0.43 5.95 6.32
N GLY A 49 0.63 6.57 5.79
CA GLY A 49 0.69 8.02 5.61
C GLY A 49 -0.43 8.54 4.71
N ILE A 50 -0.66 7.91 3.55
CA ILE A 50 -1.76 8.26 2.65
C ILE A 50 -3.11 8.05 3.33
N ALA A 51 -3.30 6.92 4.04
CA ALA A 51 -4.54 6.64 4.75
C ALA A 51 -4.86 7.72 5.80
N SER A 52 -3.85 8.16 6.58
CA SER A 52 -4.02 9.23 7.57
C SER A 52 -4.40 10.57 6.93
N ILE A 53 -3.83 10.91 5.78
CA ILE A 53 -4.19 12.13 5.05
C ILE A 53 -5.64 12.05 4.55
N LEU A 54 -6.05 10.92 3.97
CA LEU A 54 -7.42 10.73 3.49
C LEU A 54 -8.44 10.83 4.64
N GLU A 55 -8.14 10.26 5.79
CA GLU A 55 -8.96 10.38 7.00
C GLU A 55 -9.05 11.85 7.47
N GLN A 56 -7.95 12.60 7.47
CA GLN A 56 -7.94 14.03 7.81
C GLN A 56 -8.74 14.90 6.83
N LEU A 57 -8.84 14.49 5.57
CA LEU A 57 -9.70 15.12 4.57
C LEU A 57 -11.19 14.76 4.74
N GLY A 58 -11.53 13.93 5.72
CA GLY A 58 -12.90 13.59 6.09
C GLY A 58 -13.48 12.39 5.32
N LEU A 59 -12.65 11.60 4.63
CA LEU A 59 -13.13 10.41 3.93
C LEU A 59 -13.64 9.36 4.92
N GLN A 60 -14.78 8.77 4.57
CA GLN A 60 -15.45 7.72 5.33
C GLN A 60 -15.50 6.41 4.55
N LYS A 61 -15.86 5.34 5.26
CA LYS A 61 -16.03 4.00 4.65
C LYS A 61 -17.11 4.07 3.56
N GLY A 62 -16.72 3.70 2.34
CA GLY A 62 -17.60 3.71 1.18
C GLY A 62 -17.40 4.91 0.25
N ASP A 63 -16.63 5.91 0.68
CA ASP A 63 -16.24 7.02 -0.18
C ASP A 63 -15.29 6.56 -1.28
N ARG A 64 -15.27 7.33 -2.37
CA ARG A 64 -14.57 7.00 -3.61
C ARG A 64 -13.36 7.91 -3.78
N VAL A 65 -12.21 7.30 -4.07
CA VAL A 65 -10.96 7.99 -4.41
C VAL A 65 -10.64 7.71 -5.87
N MET A 66 -10.30 8.75 -6.63
CA MET A 66 -9.83 8.62 -8.00
C MET A 66 -8.31 8.76 -8.03
N LEU A 67 -7.64 7.88 -8.78
CA LEU A 67 -6.23 8.01 -9.13
C LEU A 67 -6.14 8.27 -10.63
N LEU A 68 -5.64 9.45 -11.01
CA LEU A 68 -5.32 9.78 -12.38
C LEU A 68 -3.80 9.92 -12.49
N ALA A 69 -3.15 8.81 -12.84
CA ALA A 69 -1.70 8.73 -12.97
C ALA A 69 -1.32 7.68 -14.01
N GLU A 70 -0.16 7.89 -14.64
CA GLU A 70 0.52 6.83 -15.41
C GLU A 70 1.05 5.76 -14.45
N ASN A 71 1.36 4.58 -15.00
CA ASN A 71 2.02 3.54 -14.22
C ASN A 71 3.39 4.05 -13.76
N ARG A 72 3.58 4.06 -12.45
CA ARG A 72 4.75 4.52 -11.72
C ARG A 72 5.16 3.48 -10.69
#